data_AF-A0A2U3LAA7-F1
#
_entry.id   AF-A0A2U3LAA7-F1
#
_cell.length_a   1.000
_cell.length_b   1.000
_cell.length_c   1.000
_cell.angle_alpha   90.00
_cell.angle_beta   90.00
_cell.angle_gamma   90.00
#
_symmetry.space_group_name_H-M   'P 1'
#
loop_
_entity.id
_entity.type
_entity.pdbx_description
1 polymer ?
#
loop_
_entity_poly.entity_id
_entity_poly.type
_entity_poly.pdbx_seq_one_letter_code
_entity_poly.pdbx_strand_id
1 'polypeptide(L)'
;MSFRRVLLPIVAVSCLALLVGCSSSTHSAVPPPSGGFSNNNLSGTYVFSTVGSDINGVFIALTGTFVADGSGGIKSGTIDMNDPNVGVLMGQAVTGGSYSVGVDGRPKSTSGLITLQTAAAVFTFDFVLSSSEHGLITYYDSNATTGGTGSGTLDLQSTVTQSSINGQSYAFNFSGIGSFNTSTGAQTSFASAGAFKLDANGAIGITTTGVEDINTNGLAVCGPSGCTITSGSINLSTTPGTATFTSSAGSFNFDVYPVTPTHLKFIETDATPPIAAGDVFAQSTSVPAANNVFSLAGYDSVVGGPFTAVGLLVTDGAGNVTNASTEDINDSGTADTTPFTYSGSYSTLSGGRAVVTLTGFVNGNGGLGCSSCQFAIYPFSSGGSSGFQMLEIDNAGVTDGLAYTQGSSPTFASSQGYGMNLTGLNNSVSTSGLVEEDDIAEFTNTSGSFAGLIDFNDEGVLTFGKSFTSTYTADTSGIAGRGTVAAGTSTNAYDLVTYVVDSSSAVCIVTDSNMVALGSIETQTASAKSNAAAQHLAVLRIVASPKAGAKKAWKRR
;
A
#
# COMPACT_ATOMS: atom_id res chain seq x y z
N MET A 1 36.99 -74.36 18.76
CA MET A 1 36.18 -73.13 18.80
C MET A 1 36.43 -72.40 17.49
N SER A 2 35.63 -72.65 16.45
CA SER A 2 34.39 -71.93 16.09
C SER A 2 34.67 -70.63 15.32
N PHE A 3 34.43 -70.68 13.99
CA PHE A 3 33.82 -69.68 13.07
C PHE A 3 34.39 -68.23 13.04
N ARG A 4 34.45 -67.49 11.94
CA ARG A 4 34.41 -67.62 10.47
C ARG A 4 34.66 -66.18 9.95
N ARG A 5 35.44 -66.04 8.87
CA ARG A 5 35.39 -65.03 7.77
C ARG A 5 34.84 -63.61 8.09
N VAL A 6 35.63 -62.56 7.78
CA VAL A 6 35.27 -61.41 6.91
C VAL A 6 36.55 -60.60 6.67
N LEU A 7 36.99 -60.42 5.41
CA LEU A 7 37.76 -59.24 4.96
C LEU A 7 38.01 -59.29 3.44
N LEU A 8 37.15 -58.61 2.68
CA LEU A 8 37.40 -57.72 1.54
C LEU A 8 36.01 -57.27 1.00
N PRO A 9 35.80 -56.05 0.45
CA PRO A 9 36.81 -55.05 0.04
C PRO A 9 36.55 -53.59 0.52
N ILE A 10 37.65 -52.84 0.71
CA ILE A 10 37.72 -51.40 1.10
C ILE A 10 37.71 -50.47 -0.13
N VAL A 11 37.10 -50.84 -1.26
CA VAL A 11 37.20 -50.03 -2.52
C VAL A 11 35.85 -49.58 -3.09
N ALA A 12 34.74 -49.75 -2.38
CA ALA A 12 33.41 -49.34 -2.86
C ALA A 12 32.77 -48.15 -2.08
N VAL A 13 33.46 -47.52 -1.12
CA VAL A 13 32.85 -46.50 -0.23
C VAL A 13 33.36 -45.07 -0.49
N SER A 14 34.33 -44.86 -1.38
CA SER A 14 34.91 -43.51 -1.63
C SER A 14 34.38 -42.79 -2.87
N CYS A 15 33.36 -43.34 -3.56
CA CYS A 15 32.67 -42.65 -4.66
C CYS A 15 31.24 -42.20 -4.29
N LEU A 16 30.88 -42.23 -3.01
CA LEU A 16 29.55 -41.83 -2.50
C LEU A 16 29.58 -40.47 -1.75
N ALA A 17 30.55 -39.62 -2.05
CA ALA A 17 30.69 -38.29 -1.47
C ALA A 17 31.23 -37.32 -2.52
N LEU A 18 30.37 -36.94 -3.48
CA LEU A 18 30.43 -35.71 -4.30
C LEU A 18 29.23 -35.70 -5.26
N LEU A 19 28.04 -35.76 -4.68
CA LEU A 19 26.85 -35.12 -5.25
C LEU A 19 26.46 -34.04 -4.25
N VAL A 20 27.18 -32.91 -4.30
CA VAL A 20 26.57 -31.64 -3.90
C VAL A 20 25.49 -31.42 -4.95
N GLY A 21 24.30 -31.96 -4.67
CA GLY A 21 23.12 -31.56 -5.41
C GLY A 21 22.94 -30.07 -5.19
N CYS A 22 22.94 -29.30 -6.26
CA CYS A 22 22.14 -28.09 -6.30
C CYS A 22 20.70 -28.55 -6.03
N SER A 23 20.32 -28.53 -4.75
CA SER A 23 18.93 -28.55 -4.32
C SER A 23 18.34 -27.21 -4.75
N SER A 24 18.03 -27.07 -6.04
CA SER A 24 16.98 -26.17 -6.46
C SER A 24 15.67 -26.78 -5.94
N SER A 25 15.40 -26.58 -4.65
CA SER A 25 14.07 -26.80 -4.10
C SER A 25 13.19 -25.74 -4.74
N THR A 26 12.68 -26.06 -5.94
CA THR A 26 11.57 -25.33 -6.52
C THR A 26 10.39 -25.58 -5.60
N HIS A 27 10.18 -24.70 -4.61
CA HIS A 27 8.93 -24.66 -3.89
C HIS A 27 7.84 -24.53 -4.96
N SER A 28 7.00 -25.55 -5.04
CA SER A 28 5.86 -25.55 -5.96
C SER A 28 4.74 -24.76 -5.29
N ALA A 29 3.98 -24.00 -6.08
CA ALA A 29 2.77 -23.35 -5.61
C ALA A 29 1.87 -24.38 -4.92
N VAL A 30 1.48 -24.11 -3.68
CA VAL A 30 0.56 -24.96 -2.91
C VAL A 30 -0.74 -24.20 -2.75
N PRO A 31 -1.91 -24.83 -2.96
CA PRO A 31 -3.18 -24.18 -2.67
C PRO A 31 -3.24 -23.74 -1.21
N PRO A 32 -3.73 -22.52 -0.93
CA PRO A 32 -4.07 -22.12 0.41
C PRO A 32 -5.06 -23.12 1.00
N PRO A 33 -5.01 -23.34 2.33
CA PRO A 33 -5.81 -24.36 3.02
C PRO A 33 -7.34 -24.23 2.87
N SER A 34 -7.84 -23.14 2.26
CA SER A 34 -9.25 -22.87 1.95
C SER A 34 -9.72 -23.35 0.55
N GLY A 35 -8.86 -23.99 -0.25
CA GLY A 35 -9.15 -24.44 -1.61
C GLY A 35 -8.40 -23.63 -2.68
N GLY A 36 -8.19 -24.22 -3.87
CA GLY A 36 -7.29 -23.67 -4.90
C GLY A 36 -7.94 -22.60 -5.78
N PHE A 37 -7.22 -21.51 -6.01
CA PHE A 37 -7.60 -20.48 -6.96
C PHE A 37 -7.50 -20.96 -8.42
N SER A 38 -8.18 -20.26 -9.31
CA SER A 38 -8.20 -20.48 -10.76
C SER A 38 -8.66 -19.22 -11.50
N ASN A 39 -8.64 -19.25 -12.84
CA ASN A 39 -9.08 -18.10 -13.64
C ASN A 39 -10.54 -17.67 -13.32
N ASN A 40 -11.39 -18.60 -12.87
CA ASN A 40 -12.78 -18.32 -12.49
C ASN A 40 -12.87 -17.34 -11.30
N ASN A 41 -11.83 -17.22 -10.49
CA ASN A 41 -11.77 -16.30 -9.37
C ASN A 41 -11.62 -14.83 -9.80
N LEU A 42 -11.17 -14.58 -11.03
CA LEU A 42 -11.10 -13.23 -11.60
C LEU A 42 -12.17 -13.13 -12.70
N SER A 43 -13.36 -12.66 -12.35
CA SER A 43 -14.50 -12.57 -13.28
C SER A 43 -15.40 -11.38 -12.93
N GLY A 44 -15.60 -10.48 -13.89
CA GLY A 44 -16.38 -9.26 -13.70
C GLY A 44 -15.54 -8.00 -13.94
N THR A 45 -16.11 -6.84 -13.60
CA THR A 45 -15.40 -5.56 -13.68
C THR A 45 -14.64 -5.34 -12.38
N TYR A 46 -13.33 -5.20 -12.45
CA TYR A 46 -12.50 -4.82 -11.31
C TYR A 46 -12.07 -3.36 -11.46
N VAL A 47 -12.06 -2.64 -10.35
CA VAL A 47 -11.38 -1.35 -10.21
C VAL A 47 -10.02 -1.62 -9.59
N PHE A 48 -8.98 -0.98 -10.09
CA PHE A 48 -7.65 -1.10 -9.51
C PHE A 48 -7.00 0.26 -9.32
N SER A 49 -6.03 0.32 -8.41
CA SER A 49 -5.09 1.43 -8.29
C SER A 49 -3.72 0.92 -7.89
N THR A 50 -2.68 1.60 -8.35
CA THR A 50 -1.30 1.42 -7.89
C THR A 50 -0.62 2.77 -7.79
N VAL A 51 0.32 2.87 -6.87
CA VAL A 51 1.14 4.04 -6.63
C VAL A 51 2.56 3.59 -6.39
N GLY A 52 3.51 4.33 -6.95
CA GLY A 52 4.92 4.06 -6.79
C GLY A 52 5.77 5.10 -7.49
N SER A 53 6.82 4.65 -8.17
CA SER A 53 7.83 5.45 -8.84
C SER A 53 8.43 4.76 -10.08
N ASP A 54 8.83 5.60 -11.04
CA ASP A 54 9.51 5.16 -12.24
C ASP A 54 11.00 4.92 -11.99
N ILE A 55 11.72 4.43 -13.01
CA ILE A 55 13.18 4.20 -13.00
C ILE A 55 14.01 5.48 -12.78
N ASN A 56 13.37 6.65 -12.78
CA ASN A 56 14.00 7.94 -12.45
C ASN A 56 13.67 8.37 -11.00
N GLY A 57 12.99 7.52 -10.23
CA GLY A 57 12.52 7.77 -8.87
C GLY A 57 11.37 8.78 -8.80
N VAL A 58 10.66 9.00 -9.91
CA VAL A 58 9.55 9.96 -10.00
C VAL A 58 8.22 9.27 -9.73
N PHE A 59 7.39 9.90 -8.89
CA PHE A 59 6.10 9.34 -8.52
C PHE A 59 5.20 9.01 -9.72
N ILE A 60 4.63 7.81 -9.71
CA ILE A 60 3.61 7.35 -10.65
C ILE A 60 2.36 6.90 -9.91
N ALA A 61 1.20 7.26 -10.47
CA ALA A 61 -0.09 6.72 -10.06
C ALA A 61 -0.82 6.13 -11.27
N LEU A 62 -1.40 4.96 -11.08
CA LEU A 62 -2.32 4.35 -12.04
C LEU A 62 -3.63 4.04 -11.33
N THR A 63 -4.75 4.34 -11.99
CA THR A 63 -6.08 3.93 -11.53
C THR A 63 -6.90 3.55 -12.74
N GLY A 64 -7.72 2.50 -12.63
CA GLY A 64 -8.48 2.05 -13.78
C GLY A 64 -9.54 1.02 -13.48
N THR A 65 -10.17 0.55 -14.56
CA THR A 65 -11.02 -0.64 -14.56
C THR A 65 -10.58 -1.63 -15.63
N PHE A 66 -10.83 -2.91 -15.39
CA PHE A 66 -10.81 -3.93 -16.44
C PHE A 66 -11.93 -4.95 -16.24
N VAL A 67 -12.36 -5.58 -17.32
CA VAL A 67 -13.41 -6.62 -17.31
C VAL A 67 -12.79 -7.98 -17.62
N ALA A 68 -12.62 -8.80 -16.59
CA ALA A 68 -12.14 -10.17 -16.70
C ALA A 68 -13.28 -11.16 -17.02
N ASP A 69 -12.97 -12.20 -17.80
CA ASP A 69 -13.96 -13.14 -18.33
C ASP A 69 -14.11 -14.46 -17.56
N GLY A 70 -13.36 -14.65 -16.46
CA GLY A 70 -13.29 -15.89 -15.70
C GLY A 70 -12.49 -17.01 -16.39
N SER A 71 -12.01 -16.80 -17.61
CA SER A 71 -11.36 -17.80 -18.45
C SER A 71 -9.92 -17.43 -18.83
N GLY A 72 -9.42 -16.26 -18.43
CA GLY A 72 -8.06 -15.77 -18.67
C GLY A 72 -7.96 -14.64 -19.69
N GLY A 73 -9.08 -14.08 -20.14
CA GLY A 73 -9.15 -12.97 -21.08
C GLY A 73 -9.67 -11.67 -20.45
N ILE A 74 -9.14 -10.54 -20.92
CA ILE A 74 -9.64 -9.19 -20.58
C ILE A 74 -10.43 -8.62 -21.76
N LYS A 75 -11.64 -8.13 -21.50
CA LYS A 75 -12.61 -7.74 -22.55
C LYS A 75 -12.68 -6.24 -22.82
N SER A 76 -12.56 -5.42 -21.78
CA SER A 76 -12.73 -3.97 -21.84
C SER A 76 -12.23 -3.33 -20.54
N GLY A 77 -12.29 -2.00 -20.47
CA GLY A 77 -11.88 -1.22 -19.30
C GLY A 77 -11.36 0.15 -19.71
N THR A 78 -10.87 0.89 -18.72
CA THR A 78 -10.23 2.20 -18.90
C THR A 78 -9.09 2.35 -17.90
N ILE A 79 -8.00 2.99 -18.28
CA ILE A 79 -6.85 3.24 -17.42
C ILE A 79 -6.47 4.71 -17.49
N ASP A 80 -6.19 5.26 -16.31
CA ASP A 80 -5.50 6.51 -16.11
C ASP A 80 -4.11 6.23 -15.56
N MET A 81 -3.12 6.94 -16.10
CA MET A 81 -1.76 6.99 -15.57
C MET A 81 -1.32 8.44 -15.48
N ASN A 82 -0.80 8.82 -14.31
CA ASN A 82 -0.14 10.10 -14.12
C ASN A 82 1.34 9.84 -13.82
N ASP A 83 2.15 10.02 -14.86
CA ASP A 83 3.61 9.93 -14.83
C ASP A 83 4.19 11.23 -15.40
N PRO A 84 4.90 12.05 -14.61
CA PRO A 84 5.57 13.27 -15.08
C PRO A 84 6.59 13.08 -16.21
N ASN A 85 7.27 11.94 -16.26
CA ASN A 85 8.34 11.66 -17.22
C ASN A 85 7.80 11.05 -18.52
N VAL A 86 6.71 10.28 -18.45
CA VAL A 86 6.06 9.66 -19.61
C VAL A 86 4.90 10.51 -20.16
N GLY A 87 4.28 11.30 -19.28
CA GLY A 87 3.12 12.13 -19.54
C GLY A 87 1.84 11.57 -18.90
N VAL A 88 0.82 12.41 -18.90
CA VAL A 88 -0.50 12.07 -18.36
C VAL A 88 -1.30 11.29 -19.43
N LEU A 89 -1.66 10.04 -19.13
CA LEU A 89 -2.47 9.17 -19.98
C LEU A 89 -3.85 8.98 -19.35
N MET A 90 -4.78 9.88 -19.63
CA MET A 90 -6.16 9.78 -19.11
C MET A 90 -7.10 9.09 -20.09
N GLY A 91 -8.07 8.34 -19.56
CA GLY A 91 -9.15 7.70 -20.29
C GLY A 91 -8.70 6.64 -21.30
N GLN A 92 -7.57 5.96 -21.07
CA GLN A 92 -7.05 4.99 -22.04
C GLN A 92 -7.92 3.74 -22.09
N ALA A 93 -8.61 3.53 -23.22
CA ALA A 93 -9.47 2.38 -23.40
C ALA A 93 -8.67 1.06 -23.42
N VAL A 94 -9.06 0.12 -22.55
CA VAL A 94 -8.55 -1.25 -22.58
C VAL A 94 -9.32 -2.02 -23.66
N THR A 95 -8.59 -2.56 -24.62
CA THR A 95 -9.12 -3.22 -25.83
C THR A 95 -8.89 -4.73 -25.84
N GLY A 96 -8.11 -5.23 -24.88
CA GLY A 96 -7.79 -6.65 -24.73
C GLY A 96 -6.80 -6.87 -23.60
N GLY A 97 -6.32 -8.09 -23.49
CA GLY A 97 -5.42 -8.50 -22.42
C GLY A 97 -5.65 -9.93 -22.00
N SER A 98 -4.83 -10.39 -21.05
CA SER A 98 -4.88 -11.76 -20.55
C SER A 98 -4.41 -11.85 -19.10
N TYR A 99 -4.73 -12.97 -18.46
CA TYR A 99 -4.26 -13.33 -17.13
C TYR A 99 -4.29 -14.85 -16.95
N SER A 100 -3.52 -15.38 -16.00
CA SER A 100 -3.69 -16.75 -15.53
C SER A 100 -3.40 -16.92 -14.05
N VAL A 101 -4.43 -17.29 -13.30
CA VAL A 101 -4.40 -17.49 -11.86
C VAL A 101 -3.94 -18.91 -11.52
N GLY A 102 -2.86 -19.01 -10.75
CA GLY A 102 -2.33 -20.21 -10.13
C GLY A 102 -3.18 -20.68 -8.97
N VAL A 103 -2.89 -21.89 -8.47
CA VAL A 103 -3.66 -22.48 -7.37
C VAL A 103 -3.44 -21.75 -6.03
N ASP A 104 -2.34 -21.01 -5.94
CA ASP A 104 -1.91 -20.12 -4.86
C ASP A 104 -2.48 -18.69 -4.97
N GLY A 105 -3.32 -18.42 -5.97
CA GLY A 105 -3.92 -17.09 -6.15
C GLY A 105 -2.99 -16.07 -6.81
N ARG A 106 -1.73 -16.43 -7.08
CA ARG A 106 -0.75 -15.62 -7.84
C ARG A 106 -0.76 -16.00 -9.33
N PRO A 107 -0.03 -15.32 -10.22
CA PRO A 107 0.16 -15.81 -11.58
C PRO A 107 0.74 -17.23 -11.63
N LYS A 108 0.38 -18.03 -12.64
CA LYS A 108 1.02 -19.36 -12.84
C LYS A 108 2.51 -19.26 -13.23
N SER A 109 2.89 -18.14 -13.83
CA SER A 109 4.21 -17.83 -14.36
C SER A 109 4.22 -16.34 -14.75
N THR A 110 5.35 -15.82 -15.19
CA THR A 110 5.45 -14.46 -15.76
C THR A 110 4.54 -14.24 -16.99
N SER A 111 4.12 -15.29 -17.70
CA SER A 111 3.12 -15.17 -18.77
C SER A 111 1.67 -15.14 -18.27
N GLY A 112 1.46 -15.33 -16.96
CA GLY A 112 0.15 -15.31 -16.30
C GLY A 112 -0.19 -13.99 -15.61
N LEU A 113 0.70 -12.99 -15.67
CA LEU A 113 0.47 -11.63 -15.18
C LEU A 113 -0.81 -11.04 -15.81
N ILE A 114 -1.47 -10.12 -15.11
CA ILE A 114 -2.57 -9.36 -15.71
C ILE A 114 -1.95 -8.40 -16.72
N THR A 115 -2.41 -8.47 -17.97
CA THR A 115 -1.98 -7.57 -19.06
C THR A 115 -3.19 -6.80 -19.55
N LEU A 116 -3.07 -5.48 -19.65
CA LEU A 116 -4.13 -4.58 -20.13
C LEU A 116 -3.62 -3.85 -21.38
N GLN A 117 -4.18 -4.19 -22.55
CA GLN A 117 -3.79 -3.60 -23.83
C GLN A 117 -4.58 -2.32 -24.08
N THR A 118 -3.88 -1.20 -24.24
CA THR A 118 -4.44 0.07 -24.71
C THR A 118 -3.83 0.47 -26.05
N ALA A 119 -4.29 1.58 -26.63
CA ALA A 119 -3.66 2.14 -27.83
C ALA A 119 -2.28 2.76 -27.55
N ALA A 120 -2.04 3.21 -26.31
CA ALA A 120 -0.80 3.87 -25.92
C ALA A 120 0.27 2.86 -25.46
N ALA A 121 -0.12 1.88 -24.66
CA ALA A 121 0.81 0.92 -24.03
C ALA A 121 0.12 -0.39 -23.61
N VAL A 122 0.93 -1.35 -23.15
CA VAL A 122 0.48 -2.53 -22.41
C VAL A 122 0.88 -2.35 -20.95
N PHE A 123 -0.12 -2.31 -20.07
CA PHE A 123 0.10 -2.25 -18.63
C PHE A 123 0.12 -3.66 -18.08
N THR A 124 1.10 -3.99 -17.24
CA THR A 124 1.28 -5.33 -16.70
C THR A 124 1.28 -5.29 -15.18
N PHE A 125 0.61 -6.26 -14.55
CA PHE A 125 0.50 -6.35 -13.11
C PHE A 125 0.78 -7.77 -12.61
N ASP A 126 1.67 -7.87 -11.62
CA ASP A 126 1.72 -9.04 -10.73
C ASP A 126 0.59 -8.93 -9.70
N PHE A 127 0.17 -10.06 -9.13
CA PHE A 127 -0.97 -10.09 -8.21
C PHE A 127 -0.95 -11.27 -7.24
N VAL A 128 -1.64 -11.10 -6.11
CA VAL A 128 -2.10 -12.21 -5.27
C VAL A 128 -3.57 -11.99 -4.92
N LEU A 129 -4.42 -12.95 -5.27
CA LEU A 129 -5.83 -12.91 -4.91
C LEU A 129 -6.01 -13.30 -3.44
N SER A 130 -6.71 -12.47 -2.68
CA SER A 130 -7.23 -12.84 -1.36
C SER A 130 -8.60 -13.49 -1.45
N SER A 131 -9.39 -13.14 -2.47
CA SER A 131 -10.70 -13.74 -2.75
C SER A 131 -11.06 -13.63 -4.24
N SER A 132 -12.30 -13.95 -4.61
CA SER A 132 -12.81 -13.63 -5.95
C SER A 132 -13.22 -12.17 -6.11
N GLU A 133 -13.23 -11.38 -5.04
CA GLU A 133 -13.69 -9.98 -5.07
C GLU A 133 -12.57 -8.99 -4.76
N HIS A 134 -11.38 -9.48 -4.37
CA HIS A 134 -10.26 -8.66 -3.97
C HIS A 134 -8.92 -9.34 -4.24
N GLY A 135 -7.90 -8.54 -4.57
CA GLY A 135 -6.50 -8.95 -4.59
C GLY A 135 -5.55 -7.77 -4.44
N LEU A 136 -4.32 -8.09 -4.06
CA LEU A 136 -3.22 -7.14 -4.03
C LEU A 136 -2.49 -7.21 -5.37
N ILE A 137 -2.00 -6.08 -5.86
CA ILE A 137 -1.32 -5.98 -7.16
C ILE A 137 -0.06 -5.13 -7.09
N THR A 138 0.86 -5.43 -8.01
CA THR A 138 2.05 -4.63 -8.27
C THR A 138 2.11 -4.31 -9.76
N TYR A 139 2.14 -3.02 -10.12
CA TYR A 139 2.44 -2.55 -11.47
C TYR A 139 3.88 -2.88 -11.83
N TYR A 140 4.08 -3.29 -13.07
CA TYR A 140 5.37 -3.68 -13.61
C TYR A 140 5.56 -3.12 -15.02
N ASP A 141 6.60 -2.31 -15.20
CA ASP A 141 7.16 -1.97 -16.51
C ASP A 141 8.68 -2.08 -16.49
N SER A 142 9.21 -2.98 -17.34
CA SER A 142 10.65 -3.24 -17.47
C SER A 142 11.36 -2.34 -18.49
N ASN A 143 10.68 -1.30 -18.99
CA ASN A 143 11.30 -0.36 -19.89
C ASN A 143 12.48 0.36 -19.21
N ALA A 144 13.68 0.19 -19.75
CA ALA A 144 14.90 0.76 -19.16
C ALA A 144 14.96 2.31 -19.14
N THR A 145 13.97 3.02 -19.68
CA THR A 145 13.92 4.49 -19.73
C THR A 145 12.67 5.10 -19.10
N THR A 146 11.57 4.35 -19.06
CA THR A 146 10.25 4.81 -18.59
C THR A 146 9.56 3.77 -17.70
N GLY A 147 10.27 2.69 -17.36
CA GLY A 147 9.76 1.62 -16.53
C GLY A 147 9.58 2.08 -15.11
N GLY A 148 8.93 1.25 -14.30
CA GLY A 148 8.60 1.57 -12.94
C GLY A 148 7.86 0.45 -12.26
N THR A 149 7.60 0.67 -10.98
CA THR A 149 6.82 -0.23 -10.16
C THR A 149 5.83 0.57 -9.30
N GLY A 150 4.84 -0.12 -8.76
CA GLY A 150 3.95 0.49 -7.79
C GLY A 150 2.97 -0.53 -7.22
N SER A 151 2.73 -0.46 -5.93
CA SER A 151 1.82 -1.35 -5.23
C SER A 151 0.40 -0.80 -5.14
N GLY A 152 -0.56 -1.70 -4.99
CA GLY A 152 -1.93 -1.33 -4.66
C GLY A 152 -2.88 -2.52 -4.69
N THR A 153 -4.13 -2.28 -5.09
CA THR A 153 -5.20 -3.28 -5.00
C THR A 153 -6.11 -3.33 -6.22
N LEU A 154 -6.74 -4.49 -6.42
CA LEU A 154 -7.87 -4.69 -7.32
C LEU A 154 -9.10 -5.13 -6.52
N ASP A 155 -10.25 -4.54 -6.84
CA ASP A 155 -11.52 -4.73 -6.15
C ASP A 155 -12.64 -4.97 -7.16
N LEU A 156 -13.50 -5.95 -6.91
CA LEU A 156 -14.66 -6.19 -7.75
C LEU A 156 -15.65 -5.02 -7.62
N GLN A 157 -15.97 -4.41 -8.75
CA GLN A 157 -16.90 -3.31 -8.83
C GLN A 157 -18.34 -3.80 -8.60
N SER A 158 -19.03 -3.15 -7.67
CA SER A 158 -20.49 -3.25 -7.54
C SER A 158 -21.20 -2.23 -8.45
N THR A 159 -22.50 -2.37 -8.67
CA THR A 159 -23.25 -1.35 -9.41
C THR A 159 -23.29 -0.04 -8.62
N VAL A 160 -22.53 0.96 -9.07
CA VAL A 160 -22.53 2.32 -8.51
C VAL A 160 -23.12 3.29 -9.52
N THR A 161 -24.06 4.13 -9.09
CA THR A 161 -24.69 5.17 -9.90
C THR A 161 -24.55 6.53 -9.24
N GLN A 162 -24.82 7.62 -9.97
CA GLN A 162 -24.82 8.96 -9.35
C GLN A 162 -25.76 9.03 -8.14
N SER A 163 -26.95 8.43 -8.23
CA SER A 163 -27.91 8.43 -7.13
C SER A 163 -27.46 7.63 -5.90
N SER A 164 -26.52 6.69 -6.05
CA SER A 164 -26.00 5.93 -4.89
C SER A 164 -25.02 6.73 -4.04
N ILE A 165 -24.40 7.79 -4.60
CA ILE A 165 -23.43 8.63 -3.90
C ILE A 165 -24.00 9.99 -3.45
N ASN A 166 -25.05 10.49 -4.11
CA ASN A 166 -25.66 11.78 -3.76
C ASN A 166 -26.16 11.79 -2.30
N GLY A 167 -25.93 12.90 -1.60
CA GLY A 167 -26.30 13.07 -0.19
C GLY A 167 -25.35 12.44 0.83
N GLN A 168 -24.38 11.64 0.39
CA GLN A 168 -23.43 10.95 1.26
C GLN A 168 -22.31 11.86 1.74
N SER A 169 -21.74 11.52 2.90
CA SER A 169 -20.50 12.10 3.41
C SER A 169 -19.36 11.12 3.18
N TYR A 170 -18.20 11.65 2.80
CA TYR A 170 -17.00 10.87 2.53
C TYR A 170 -15.80 11.44 3.29
N ALA A 171 -14.86 10.57 3.61
CA ALA A 171 -13.51 10.87 4.08
C ALA A 171 -12.52 10.36 3.03
N PHE A 172 -11.45 11.11 2.78
CA PHE A 172 -10.43 10.77 1.77
C PHE A 172 -9.02 10.90 2.32
N ASN A 173 -8.10 10.19 1.67
CA ASN A 173 -6.66 10.37 1.84
C ASN A 173 -5.98 10.15 0.49
N PHE A 174 -5.19 11.13 0.07
CA PHE A 174 -4.47 11.16 -1.18
C PHE A 174 -3.00 11.42 -0.92
N SER A 175 -2.15 10.64 -1.60
CA SER A 175 -0.70 10.78 -1.53
C SER A 175 -0.14 11.00 -2.92
N GLY A 176 0.99 11.70 -2.99
CA GLY A 176 1.78 11.84 -4.21
C GLY A 176 2.81 12.95 -4.09
N ILE A 177 2.94 13.78 -5.14
CA ILE A 177 3.95 14.84 -5.25
C ILE A 177 3.32 16.19 -5.55
N GLY A 178 3.84 17.25 -4.94
CA GLY A 178 3.28 18.59 -5.02
C GLY A 178 3.85 19.45 -6.14
N SER A 179 5.14 19.29 -6.45
CA SER A 179 5.85 20.12 -7.41
C SER A 179 7.19 19.51 -7.80
N PHE A 180 7.76 20.01 -8.91
CA PHE A 180 9.15 19.78 -9.29
C PHE A 180 9.98 21.04 -9.06
N ASN A 181 11.16 20.87 -8.47
CA ASN A 181 12.20 21.88 -8.52
C ASN A 181 12.74 21.95 -9.95
N THR A 182 12.45 23.02 -10.68
CA THR A 182 12.87 23.17 -12.09
C THR A 182 14.38 23.24 -12.31
N SER A 183 15.17 23.44 -11.24
CA SER A 183 16.63 23.53 -11.32
C SER A 183 17.34 22.21 -10.99
N THR A 184 16.77 21.41 -10.09
CA THR A 184 17.34 20.11 -9.68
C THR A 184 16.56 18.91 -10.19
N GLY A 185 15.31 19.12 -10.61
CA GLY A 185 14.30 18.11 -10.93
C GLY A 185 13.73 17.38 -9.70
N ALA A 186 14.10 17.80 -8.48
CA ALA A 186 13.64 17.15 -7.25
C ALA A 186 12.14 17.33 -7.04
N GLN A 187 11.46 16.26 -6.65
CA GLN A 187 10.03 16.29 -6.35
C GLN A 187 9.80 16.66 -4.88
N THR A 188 8.68 17.34 -4.60
CA THR A 188 8.25 17.63 -3.22
C THR A 188 7.14 16.68 -2.82
N SER A 189 7.26 16.02 -1.67
CA SER A 189 6.18 15.19 -1.11
C SER A 189 4.87 15.98 -0.96
N PHE A 190 3.74 15.37 -1.29
CA PHE A 190 2.40 15.95 -1.12
C PHE A 190 1.44 14.91 -0.54
N ALA A 191 0.71 15.30 0.49
CA ALA A 191 -0.37 14.51 1.07
C ALA A 191 -1.58 15.40 1.31
N SER A 192 -2.77 14.84 1.11
CA SER A 192 -4.00 15.50 1.48
C SER A 192 -5.01 14.52 2.05
N ALA A 193 -5.58 14.85 3.19
CA ALA A 193 -6.67 14.09 3.79
C ALA A 193 -7.82 15.02 4.08
N GLY A 194 -9.05 14.53 3.98
CA GLY A 194 -10.19 15.42 4.07
C GLY A 194 -11.51 14.71 4.25
N ALA A 195 -12.56 15.52 4.37
CA ALA A 195 -13.93 15.08 4.35
C ALA A 195 -14.82 16.07 3.63
N PHE A 196 -15.83 15.57 2.94
CA PHE A 196 -16.84 16.38 2.26
C PHE A 196 -18.20 15.70 2.30
N LYS A 197 -19.25 16.49 2.04
CA LYS A 197 -20.61 15.98 1.88
C LYS A 197 -21.17 16.40 0.52
N LEU A 198 -21.65 15.42 -0.22
CA LEU A 198 -22.38 15.66 -1.46
C LEU A 198 -23.82 16.08 -1.14
N ASP A 199 -24.35 17.00 -1.93
CA ASP A 199 -25.77 17.32 -1.95
C ASP A 199 -26.56 16.29 -2.79
N ALA A 200 -27.86 16.54 -2.95
CA ALA A 200 -28.74 15.65 -3.71
C ALA A 200 -28.42 15.55 -5.22
N ASN A 201 -27.55 16.42 -5.74
CA ASN A 201 -27.14 16.47 -7.14
C ASN A 201 -25.66 16.08 -7.35
N GLY A 202 -24.94 15.73 -6.28
CA GLY A 202 -23.52 15.38 -6.36
C GLY A 202 -22.58 16.59 -6.29
N ALA A 203 -23.07 17.76 -5.88
CA ALA A 203 -22.26 18.95 -5.65
C ALA A 203 -21.81 19.05 -4.18
N ILE A 204 -20.67 19.70 -3.96
CA ILE A 204 -20.18 20.15 -2.66
C ILE A 204 -20.47 21.65 -2.61
N GLY A 205 -21.41 22.07 -1.77
CA GLY A 205 -21.84 23.46 -1.65
C GLY A 205 -21.37 24.13 -0.36
N ILE A 206 -21.56 25.45 -0.27
CA ILE A 206 -21.26 26.28 0.92
C ILE A 206 -22.06 25.83 2.16
N THR A 207 -23.17 25.11 1.99
CA THR A 207 -23.98 24.56 3.09
C THR A 207 -23.68 23.09 3.40
N THR A 208 -22.89 22.41 2.56
CA THR A 208 -22.39 21.04 2.72
C THR A 208 -20.86 21.04 2.75
N THR A 209 -20.27 22.03 3.43
CA THR A 209 -18.81 22.27 3.45
C THR A 209 -18.05 21.04 3.90
N GLY A 210 -16.90 20.84 3.27
CA GLY A 210 -15.89 19.90 3.72
C GLY A 210 -14.72 20.59 4.40
N VAL A 211 -13.81 19.79 4.93
CA VAL A 211 -12.52 20.23 5.45
C VAL A 211 -11.44 19.34 4.87
N GLU A 212 -10.34 19.94 4.42
CA GLU A 212 -9.19 19.29 3.83
C GLU A 212 -7.92 19.77 4.56
N ASP A 213 -7.05 18.85 4.92
CA ASP A 213 -5.68 19.15 5.32
C ASP A 213 -4.75 18.80 4.17
N ILE A 214 -3.71 19.63 4.00
CA ILE A 214 -2.67 19.42 3.01
C ILE A 214 -1.33 19.59 3.71
N ASN A 215 -0.44 18.62 3.48
CA ASN A 215 0.95 18.71 3.87
C ASN A 215 1.82 18.59 2.62
N THR A 216 2.57 19.65 2.35
CA THR A 216 3.48 19.72 1.21
C THR A 216 4.88 19.96 1.73
N ASN A 217 5.78 19.01 1.46
CA ASN A 217 7.19 19.10 1.82
C ASN A 217 7.46 19.42 3.30
N GLY A 218 6.69 18.81 4.20
CA GLY A 218 6.81 18.97 5.64
C GLY A 218 6.12 20.21 6.17
N LEU A 219 5.31 20.89 5.35
CA LEU A 219 4.59 22.11 5.73
C LEU A 219 3.09 21.88 5.59
N ALA A 220 2.39 21.96 6.71
CA ALA A 220 0.94 21.92 6.76
C ALA A 220 0.37 23.27 6.29
N VAL A 221 -0.38 23.25 5.18
CA VAL A 221 -0.87 24.48 4.52
C VAL A 221 -1.89 25.24 5.38
N CYS A 222 -2.78 24.51 6.05
CA CYS A 222 -3.81 25.09 6.94
C CYS A 222 -3.66 24.66 8.41
N GLY A 223 -2.72 23.76 8.70
CA GLY A 223 -2.39 23.29 10.05
C GLY A 223 -3.62 22.83 10.85
N PRO A 224 -3.65 23.05 12.17
CA PRO A 224 -4.75 22.60 13.05
C PRO A 224 -6.13 23.15 12.70
N SER A 225 -6.24 24.20 11.86
CA SER A 225 -7.55 24.75 11.47
C SER A 225 -8.21 23.98 10.31
N GLY A 226 -7.43 23.30 9.47
CA GLY A 226 -7.90 22.71 8.22
C GLY A 226 -8.28 23.76 7.17
N CYS A 227 -8.18 23.38 5.89
CA CYS A 227 -8.65 24.18 4.76
C CYS A 227 -10.13 23.92 4.53
N THR A 228 -10.96 24.98 4.49
CA THR A 228 -12.38 24.81 4.18
C THR A 228 -12.56 24.49 2.70
N ILE A 229 -13.27 23.40 2.39
CA ILE A 229 -13.74 23.11 1.03
C ILE A 229 -14.95 24.01 0.74
N THR A 230 -14.81 24.87 -0.24
CA THR A 230 -15.77 25.93 -0.58
C THR A 230 -16.71 25.54 -1.72
N SER A 231 -16.24 24.67 -2.63
CA SER A 231 -17.04 24.14 -3.73
C SER A 231 -16.42 22.86 -4.30
N GLY A 232 -17.20 22.12 -5.09
CA GLY A 232 -16.75 20.91 -5.78
C GLY A 232 -17.92 20.09 -6.29
N SER A 233 -17.63 18.95 -6.92
CA SER A 233 -18.66 17.99 -7.35
C SER A 233 -18.05 16.64 -7.69
N ILE A 234 -18.87 15.59 -7.69
CA ILE A 234 -18.56 14.28 -8.25
C ILE A 234 -19.64 13.89 -9.26
N ASN A 235 -19.22 13.50 -10.46
CA ASN A 235 -20.08 13.11 -11.57
C ASN A 235 -19.69 11.73 -12.12
N LEU A 236 -20.59 10.76 -12.01
CA LEU A 236 -20.42 9.38 -12.49
C LEU A 236 -21.17 9.10 -13.82
N SER A 237 -21.54 10.13 -14.57
CA SER A 237 -22.21 9.97 -15.89
C SER A 237 -21.24 9.68 -17.05
N THR A 238 -19.93 9.71 -16.77
CA THR A 238 -18.84 9.40 -17.69
C THR A 238 -18.04 8.19 -17.19
N THR A 239 -17.12 7.68 -18.00
CA THR A 239 -16.16 6.65 -17.60
C THR A 239 -14.77 7.04 -18.11
N PRO A 240 -13.83 7.41 -17.23
CA PRO A 240 -14.00 7.55 -15.77
C PRO A 240 -15.04 8.62 -15.37
N GLY A 241 -15.52 8.53 -14.13
CA GLY A 241 -16.26 9.65 -13.53
C GLY A 241 -15.32 10.82 -13.29
N THR A 242 -15.84 12.01 -13.03
CA THR A 242 -15.02 13.21 -12.79
C THR A 242 -15.32 13.82 -11.43
N ALA A 243 -14.32 14.40 -10.78
CA ALA A 243 -14.49 15.19 -9.58
C ALA A 243 -13.66 16.47 -9.59
N THR A 244 -14.14 17.47 -8.85
CA THR A 244 -13.39 18.70 -8.58
C THR A 244 -13.53 19.03 -7.10
N PHE A 245 -12.43 19.41 -6.45
CA PHE A 245 -12.43 19.95 -5.09
C PHE A 245 -11.80 21.34 -5.11
N THR A 246 -12.44 22.31 -4.46
CA THR A 246 -11.89 23.66 -4.32
C THR A 246 -11.90 24.07 -2.85
N SER A 247 -10.71 24.21 -2.29
CA SER A 247 -10.48 24.69 -0.93
C SER A 247 -9.72 26.01 -0.93
N SER A 248 -9.41 26.53 0.27
CA SER A 248 -8.53 27.70 0.40
C SER A 248 -7.10 27.44 -0.09
N ALA A 249 -6.71 26.19 -0.31
CA ALA A 249 -5.38 25.83 -0.80
C ALA A 249 -5.31 25.76 -2.34
N GLY A 250 -6.45 25.64 -3.03
CA GLY A 250 -6.48 25.53 -4.49
C GLY A 250 -7.68 24.72 -4.99
N SER A 251 -7.68 24.47 -6.30
CA SER A 251 -8.60 23.56 -6.95
C SER A 251 -7.83 22.36 -7.49
N PHE A 252 -8.40 21.17 -7.33
CA PHE A 252 -7.87 19.91 -7.84
C PHE A 252 -8.93 19.21 -8.68
N ASN A 253 -8.53 18.60 -9.79
CA ASN A 253 -9.41 17.83 -10.66
C ASN A 253 -9.01 16.36 -10.67
N PHE A 254 -9.99 15.47 -10.59
CA PHE A 254 -9.76 14.04 -10.51
C PHE A 254 -10.64 13.28 -11.49
N ASP A 255 -10.11 12.16 -11.95
CA ASP A 255 -10.92 11.06 -12.46
C ASP A 255 -11.28 10.12 -11.28
N VAL A 256 -12.48 9.55 -11.35
CA VAL A 256 -13.12 8.79 -10.27
C VAL A 256 -13.54 7.40 -10.75
N TYR A 257 -13.09 6.40 -10.02
CA TYR A 257 -13.39 4.99 -10.25
C TYR A 257 -14.16 4.42 -9.05
N PRO A 258 -15.50 4.27 -9.17
CA PRO A 258 -16.30 3.77 -8.06
C PRO A 258 -16.14 2.26 -7.89
N VAL A 259 -15.78 1.80 -6.68
CA VAL A 259 -15.76 0.37 -6.32
C VAL A 259 -17.13 -0.04 -5.77
N THR A 260 -17.59 0.69 -4.75
CA THR A 260 -18.92 0.59 -4.15
C THR A 260 -19.47 1.98 -3.84
N PRO A 261 -20.75 2.15 -3.49
CA PRO A 261 -21.25 3.46 -3.06
C PRO A 261 -20.53 4.05 -1.85
N THR A 262 -19.81 3.23 -1.07
CA THR A 262 -19.04 3.65 0.12
C THR A 262 -17.53 3.66 -0.10
N HIS A 263 -17.05 3.38 -1.31
CA HIS A 263 -15.63 3.27 -1.63
C HIS A 263 -15.36 3.65 -3.09
N LEU A 264 -14.63 4.74 -3.28
CA LEU A 264 -14.25 5.29 -4.58
C LEU A 264 -12.73 5.46 -4.62
N LYS A 265 -12.12 5.28 -5.80
CA LYS A 265 -10.71 5.57 -6.05
C LYS A 265 -10.57 6.82 -6.91
N PHE A 266 -9.61 7.68 -6.56
CA PHE A 266 -9.37 8.97 -7.20
C PHE A 266 -7.96 9.03 -7.76
N ILE A 267 -7.80 9.68 -8.90
CA ILE A 267 -6.51 10.03 -9.49
C ILE A 267 -6.56 11.45 -10.04
N GLU A 268 -5.55 12.25 -9.72
CA GLU A 268 -5.41 13.65 -10.12
C GLU A 268 -5.15 13.76 -11.64
N THR A 269 -5.76 14.75 -12.29
CA THR A 269 -5.81 14.90 -13.76
C THR A 269 -5.27 16.23 -14.30
N ASP A 270 -4.87 17.16 -13.45
CA ASP A 270 -4.33 18.45 -13.85
C ASP A 270 -3.00 18.25 -14.61
N ALA A 271 -2.77 19.10 -15.60
CA ALA A 271 -1.64 18.96 -16.53
C ALA A 271 -0.26 19.25 -15.90
N THR A 272 -0.24 19.71 -14.64
CA THR A 272 0.96 20.02 -13.88
C THR A 272 0.76 19.54 -12.44
N PRO A 273 1.82 19.14 -11.71
CA PRO A 273 1.70 18.80 -10.32
C PRO A 273 0.88 19.84 -9.52
N PRO A 274 0.13 19.40 -8.51
CA PRO A 274 0.31 18.15 -7.78
C PRO A 274 -0.19 16.91 -8.53
N ILE A 275 0.46 15.76 -8.31
CA ILE A 275 -0.08 14.44 -8.64
C ILE A 275 -0.49 13.80 -7.33
N ALA A 276 -1.72 13.31 -7.27
CA ALA A 276 -2.24 12.65 -6.09
C ALA A 276 -3.18 11.51 -6.48
N ALA A 277 -3.15 10.44 -5.71
CA ALA A 277 -4.10 9.34 -5.85
C ALA A 277 -4.41 8.76 -4.47
N GLY A 278 -5.55 8.09 -4.37
CA GLY A 278 -5.94 7.36 -3.16
C GLY A 278 -7.43 7.13 -3.06
N ASP A 279 -7.87 6.82 -1.85
CA ASP A 279 -9.20 6.27 -1.60
C ASP A 279 -10.10 7.25 -0.87
N VAL A 280 -11.38 7.11 -1.19
CA VAL A 280 -12.49 7.87 -0.63
C VAL A 280 -13.51 6.89 -0.06
N PHE A 281 -13.69 6.92 1.26
CA PHE A 281 -14.57 6.04 2.00
C PHE A 281 -15.77 6.80 2.56
N ALA A 282 -16.91 6.14 2.72
CA ALA A 282 -18.04 6.72 3.42
C ALA A 282 -17.63 7.12 4.85
N GLN A 283 -17.96 8.34 5.24
CA GLN A 283 -17.53 8.93 6.49
C GLN A 283 -18.28 8.35 7.70
N SER A 284 -17.55 8.14 8.80
CA SER A 284 -18.13 7.84 10.11
C SER A 284 -18.42 9.13 10.90
N THR A 285 -19.42 9.08 11.78
CA THR A 285 -19.84 10.21 12.61
C THR A 285 -19.08 10.35 13.93
N SER A 286 -18.13 9.45 14.20
CA SER A 286 -17.32 9.46 15.43
C SER A 286 -15.95 8.81 15.21
N VAL A 287 -14.95 9.28 15.94
CA VAL A 287 -13.69 8.55 16.12
C VAL A 287 -14.03 7.23 16.84
N PRO A 288 -13.68 6.04 16.29
CA PRO A 288 -13.91 4.76 16.95
C PRO A 288 -13.29 4.76 18.34
N ALA A 289 -13.94 4.15 19.34
CA ALA A 289 -13.42 3.98 20.69
C ALA A 289 -12.91 2.54 20.85
N ALA A 290 -11.67 2.30 20.44
CA ALA A 290 -11.11 0.97 20.30
C ALA A 290 -9.57 0.99 20.22
N ASN A 291 -8.99 -0.20 20.12
CA ASN A 291 -7.68 -0.36 19.48
C ASN A 291 -7.85 -0.05 17.99
N ASN A 292 -7.07 0.88 17.46
CA ASN A 292 -7.02 1.12 16.03
C ASN A 292 -5.62 0.77 15.54
N VAL A 293 -5.51 -0.27 14.70
CA VAL A 293 -4.25 -0.66 14.07
C VAL A 293 -3.97 0.32 12.95
N PHE A 294 -2.87 1.06 13.05
CA PHE A 294 -2.49 2.05 12.05
C PHE A 294 -1.30 1.60 11.21
N SER A 295 -1.23 2.15 10.00
CA SER A 295 -0.05 2.20 9.15
C SER A 295 0.17 3.62 8.67
N LEU A 296 1.42 4.06 8.69
CA LEU A 296 1.86 5.35 8.19
C LEU A 296 3.08 5.16 7.29
N ALA A 297 3.12 5.91 6.20
CA ALA A 297 4.29 6.02 5.34
C ALA A 297 4.53 7.49 5.00
N GLY A 298 5.78 7.81 4.68
CA GLY A 298 6.13 9.20 4.47
C GLY A 298 7.59 9.49 4.29
N TYR A 299 7.93 10.75 4.56
CA TYR A 299 9.27 11.29 4.45
C TYR A 299 9.66 12.01 5.74
N ASP A 300 10.83 11.66 6.26
CA ASP A 300 11.47 12.37 7.36
C ASP A 300 12.21 13.61 6.86
N SER A 301 11.78 14.78 7.32
CA SER A 301 12.32 16.06 6.84
C SER A 301 13.67 16.44 7.45
N VAL A 302 14.05 15.83 8.58
CA VAL A 302 15.25 16.16 9.36
C VAL A 302 16.41 15.22 9.05
N VAL A 303 16.18 13.91 9.12
CA VAL A 303 17.17 12.88 8.77
C VAL A 303 17.32 12.81 7.25
N GLY A 304 16.22 13.01 6.52
CA GLY A 304 16.17 12.97 5.08
C GLY A 304 16.11 11.54 4.58
N GLY A 305 14.89 11.00 4.45
CA GLY A 305 14.69 9.64 3.97
C GLY A 305 13.25 9.15 4.13
N PRO A 306 12.95 7.94 3.63
CA PRO A 306 11.65 7.32 3.81
C PRO A 306 11.41 6.98 5.27
N PHE A 307 10.14 7.10 5.68
CA PHE A 307 9.66 6.76 7.00
C PHE A 307 8.47 5.81 6.89
N THR A 308 8.45 4.77 7.73
CA THR A 308 7.28 3.91 7.93
C THR A 308 7.04 3.62 9.39
N ALA A 309 5.76 3.51 9.76
CA ALA A 309 5.35 3.10 11.09
C ALA A 309 4.08 2.26 11.05
N VAL A 310 3.98 1.31 11.98
CA VAL A 310 2.76 0.55 12.28
C VAL A 310 2.58 0.43 13.78
N GLY A 311 1.34 0.33 14.24
CA GLY A 311 1.10 0.26 15.67
C GLY A 311 -0.36 0.26 16.08
N LEU A 312 -0.58 0.51 17.37
CA LEU A 312 -1.91 0.73 17.94
C LEU A 312 -2.08 2.19 18.36
N LEU A 313 -3.11 2.84 17.83
CA LEU A 313 -3.63 4.10 18.34
C LEU A 313 -4.91 3.78 19.13
N VAL A 314 -4.82 3.81 20.46
CA VAL A 314 -5.92 3.37 21.34
C VAL A 314 -6.70 4.58 21.85
N THR A 315 -7.95 4.70 21.40
CA THR A 315 -8.87 5.80 21.73
C THR A 315 -9.95 5.35 22.70
N ASP A 316 -10.34 6.22 23.64
CA ASP A 316 -11.32 5.90 24.68
C ASP A 316 -12.77 6.35 24.37
N GLY A 317 -12.99 7.04 23.25
CA GLY A 317 -14.29 7.60 22.91
C GLY A 317 -14.62 8.92 23.64
N ALA A 318 -13.77 9.36 24.56
CA ALA A 318 -13.95 10.55 25.40
C ALA A 318 -12.89 11.64 25.14
N GLY A 319 -12.16 11.56 24.03
CA GLY A 319 -11.16 12.55 23.62
C GLY A 319 -9.73 12.23 24.04
N ASN A 320 -9.45 11.02 24.56
CA ASN A 320 -8.10 10.64 24.97
C ASN A 320 -7.51 9.54 24.06
N VAL A 321 -6.21 9.65 23.80
CA VAL A 321 -5.37 8.55 23.30
C VAL A 321 -4.63 7.96 24.49
N THR A 322 -4.89 6.70 24.79
CA THR A 322 -4.42 6.06 26.03
C THR A 322 -2.96 5.60 25.91
N ASN A 323 -2.34 5.32 27.05
CA ASN A 323 -0.97 4.78 27.13
C ASN A 323 -0.85 3.30 26.72
N ALA A 324 -1.96 2.67 26.29
CA ALA A 324 -1.93 1.38 25.61
C ALA A 324 -1.54 1.51 24.12
N SER A 325 -1.38 2.75 23.64
CA SER A 325 -0.95 3.02 22.27
C SER A 325 0.54 2.70 22.10
N THR A 326 0.87 2.08 20.97
CA THR A 326 2.22 1.58 20.67
C THR A 326 2.58 1.81 19.21
N GLU A 327 3.87 1.96 18.92
CA GLU A 327 4.39 2.20 17.58
C GLU A 327 5.71 1.46 17.37
N ASP A 328 5.83 0.77 16.24
CA ASP A 328 7.09 0.27 15.69
C ASP A 328 7.39 1.08 14.42
N ILE A 329 8.67 1.43 14.23
CA ILE A 329 9.10 2.29 13.12
C ILE A 329 10.26 1.68 12.35
N ASN A 330 10.37 2.11 11.11
CA ASN A 330 11.61 2.09 10.35
C ASN A 330 11.81 3.48 9.73
N ASP A 331 12.78 4.21 10.25
CA ASP A 331 13.17 5.53 9.77
C ASP A 331 14.50 5.41 9.03
N SER A 332 14.45 5.57 7.70
CA SER A 332 15.64 5.61 6.86
C SER A 332 16.56 4.38 7.00
N GLY A 333 15.98 3.19 7.23
CA GLY A 333 16.71 1.93 7.45
C GLY A 333 17.18 1.73 8.89
N THR A 334 16.76 2.58 9.82
CA THR A 334 16.96 2.41 11.25
C THR A 334 15.65 1.99 11.89
N ALA A 335 15.44 0.68 11.99
CA ALA A 335 14.27 0.12 12.65
C ALA A 335 14.45 0.00 14.17
N ASP A 336 13.39 0.29 14.93
CA ASP A 336 13.28 -0.10 16.34
C ASP A 336 12.19 -1.17 16.46
N THR A 337 12.59 -2.35 16.94
CA THR A 337 11.68 -3.48 17.17
C THR A 337 11.20 -3.57 18.62
N THR A 338 11.63 -2.64 19.47
CA THR A 338 11.03 -2.41 20.78
C THR A 338 9.95 -1.33 20.61
N PRO A 339 8.67 -1.68 20.78
CA PRO A 339 7.59 -0.74 20.47
C PRO A 339 7.63 0.47 21.40
N PHE A 340 7.60 1.66 20.83
CA PHE A 340 7.44 2.91 21.57
C PHE A 340 6.06 2.96 22.19
N THR A 341 5.95 3.46 23.41
CA THR A 341 4.65 3.75 24.04
C THR A 341 4.37 5.23 23.98
N TYR A 342 3.15 5.60 23.59
CA TYR A 342 2.73 7.00 23.52
C TYR A 342 1.31 7.19 24.04
N SER A 343 0.92 8.44 24.21
CA SER A 343 -0.43 8.83 24.62
C SER A 343 -0.75 10.21 24.08
N GLY A 344 -1.97 10.68 24.32
CA GLY A 344 -2.37 11.99 23.82
C GLY A 344 -3.86 12.28 23.99
N SER A 345 -4.37 13.12 23.10
CA SER A 345 -5.77 13.52 23.07
C SER A 345 -6.23 13.73 21.64
N TYR A 346 -7.53 13.79 21.44
CA TYR A 346 -8.12 14.16 20.17
C TYR A 346 -9.35 15.06 20.36
N SER A 347 -9.57 15.96 19.42
CA SER A 347 -10.71 16.88 19.46
C SER A 347 -12.03 16.18 19.09
N THR A 348 -13.16 16.75 19.48
CA THR A 348 -14.46 16.37 18.91
C THR A 348 -14.48 16.60 17.40
N LEU A 349 -15.24 15.78 16.66
CA LEU A 349 -15.37 15.94 15.22
C LEU A 349 -16.05 17.28 14.87
N SER A 350 -15.46 18.00 13.91
CA SER A 350 -16.04 19.18 13.28
C SER A 350 -15.86 19.06 11.78
N GLY A 351 -16.94 19.13 10.99
CA GLY A 351 -16.88 18.87 9.55
C GLY A 351 -16.34 17.47 9.20
N GLY A 352 -16.44 16.51 10.13
CA GLY A 352 -15.91 15.16 9.95
C GLY A 352 -14.42 14.97 10.26
N ARG A 353 -13.77 16.02 10.79
CA ARG A 353 -12.35 16.07 11.13
C ARG A 353 -12.14 16.12 12.64
N ALA A 354 -11.11 15.42 13.15
CA ALA A 354 -10.54 15.67 14.48
C ALA A 354 -9.03 15.94 14.38
N VAL A 355 -8.49 16.71 15.32
CA VAL A 355 -7.05 16.85 15.52
C VAL A 355 -6.63 15.93 16.66
N VAL A 356 -5.68 15.05 16.38
CA VAL A 356 -5.00 14.22 17.37
C VAL A 356 -3.70 14.92 17.76
N THR A 357 -3.41 15.00 19.06
CA THR A 357 -2.13 15.48 19.58
C THR A 357 -1.49 14.38 20.42
N LEU A 358 -0.28 13.96 20.05
CA LEU A 358 0.44 12.84 20.63
C LEU A 358 1.73 13.27 21.32
N THR A 359 2.08 12.58 22.39
CA THR A 359 3.33 12.74 23.15
C THR A 359 4.03 11.38 23.24
N GLY A 360 5.30 11.34 22.85
CA GLY A 360 6.12 10.13 22.77
C GLY A 360 6.00 9.36 21.45
N PHE A 361 5.21 9.87 20.50
CA PHE A 361 5.04 9.30 19.15
C PHE A 361 6.22 9.72 18.25
N VAL A 362 6.66 8.86 17.35
CA VAL A 362 7.73 9.19 16.39
C VAL A 362 7.10 9.48 15.03
N ASN A 363 7.25 10.71 14.54
CA ASN A 363 6.85 11.10 13.19
C ASN A 363 8.08 11.33 12.30
N GLY A 364 7.87 11.85 11.09
CA GLY A 364 8.94 12.18 10.13
C GLY A 364 9.80 13.39 10.54
N ASN A 365 10.15 13.53 11.82
CA ASN A 365 10.90 14.64 12.40
C ASN A 365 12.15 14.17 13.19
N GLY A 366 12.94 13.31 12.56
CA GLY A 366 14.24 12.85 13.01
C GLY A 366 14.23 11.73 14.03
N GLY A 367 13.18 10.90 14.06
CA GLY A 367 13.14 9.69 14.88
C GLY A 367 13.08 9.91 16.41
N LEU A 368 13.06 11.16 16.88
CA LEU A 368 13.07 11.51 18.30
C LEU A 368 11.62 11.76 18.73
N GLY A 369 11.01 10.76 19.38
CA GLY A 369 9.62 10.83 19.85
C GLY A 369 9.21 12.23 20.32
N CYS A 370 8.19 12.79 19.69
CA CYS A 370 7.83 14.19 19.80
C CYS A 370 7.12 14.50 21.12
N SER A 371 7.23 15.73 21.60
CA SER A 371 6.45 16.18 22.76
C SER A 371 5.00 16.54 22.42
N SER A 372 4.72 16.83 21.14
CA SER A 372 3.41 17.28 20.66
C SER A 372 3.29 17.09 19.15
N CYS A 373 3.26 15.85 18.66
CA CYS A 373 2.95 15.58 17.25
C CYS A 373 1.49 15.88 16.99
N GLN A 374 1.15 16.42 15.82
CA GLN A 374 -0.24 16.66 15.46
C GLN A 374 -0.61 15.98 14.15
N PHE A 375 -1.73 15.26 14.19
CA PHE A 375 -2.35 14.63 13.04
C PHE A 375 -3.78 15.10 12.87
N ALA A 376 -4.21 15.35 11.64
CA ALA A 376 -5.62 15.38 11.29
C ALA A 376 -6.11 13.94 11.08
N ILE A 377 -7.27 13.61 11.63
CA ILE A 377 -7.93 12.34 11.38
C ILE A 377 -9.35 12.52 10.84
N TYR A 378 -9.72 11.62 9.94
CA TYR A 378 -11.01 11.60 9.26
C TYR A 378 -11.65 10.21 9.35
N PRO A 379 -12.58 9.99 10.31
CA PRO A 379 -13.20 8.69 10.49
C PRO A 379 -14.03 8.22 9.31
N PHE A 380 -13.95 6.93 9.01
CA PHE A 380 -14.70 6.27 7.94
C PHE A 380 -15.36 4.97 8.41
N SER A 381 -16.36 4.53 7.65
CA SER A 381 -17.01 3.24 7.77
C SER A 381 -17.40 2.76 6.37
N SER A 382 -16.71 1.74 5.86
CA SER A 382 -16.95 1.20 4.52
C SER A 382 -16.78 -0.32 4.53
N GLY A 383 -17.61 -1.03 3.77
CA GLY A 383 -17.48 -2.48 3.58
C GLY A 383 -17.60 -3.33 4.85
N GLY A 384 -18.12 -2.79 5.97
CA GLY A 384 -18.14 -3.49 7.26
C GLY A 384 -16.90 -3.23 8.14
N SER A 385 -15.90 -2.52 7.61
CA SER A 385 -14.75 -2.02 8.35
C SER A 385 -15.00 -0.59 8.84
N SER A 386 -14.37 -0.22 9.95
CA SER A 386 -14.37 1.15 10.49
C SER A 386 -12.96 1.56 10.87
N GLY A 387 -12.68 2.85 10.80
CA GLY A 387 -11.33 3.36 10.96
C GLY A 387 -11.26 4.87 10.81
N PHE A 388 -10.07 5.39 10.55
CA PHE A 388 -9.85 6.78 10.17
C PHE A 388 -8.64 6.93 9.26
N GLN A 389 -8.73 7.87 8.33
CA GLN A 389 -7.58 8.38 7.58
C GLN A 389 -6.76 9.30 8.49
N MET A 390 -5.44 9.38 8.28
CA MET A 390 -4.50 10.16 9.08
C MET A 390 -3.55 10.98 8.20
N LEU A 391 -3.28 12.22 8.61
CA LEU A 391 -2.29 13.10 7.98
C LEU A 391 -1.57 13.94 9.02
N GLU A 392 -0.24 13.98 8.97
CA GLU A 392 0.61 14.85 9.79
C GLU A 392 0.43 16.33 9.45
N ILE A 393 0.26 17.19 10.46
CA ILE A 393 -0.09 18.63 10.31
C ILE A 393 0.70 19.58 11.23
N ASP A 394 1.82 19.15 11.80
CA ASP A 394 2.62 19.89 12.79
C ASP A 394 3.88 20.58 12.23
N ASN A 395 4.07 20.54 10.91
CA ASN A 395 5.24 21.07 10.20
C ASN A 395 6.57 20.36 10.51
N ALA A 396 6.52 19.06 10.82
CA ALA A 396 7.68 18.31 11.27
C ALA A 396 8.13 17.23 10.25
N GLY A 397 7.21 16.73 9.43
CA GLY A 397 7.45 15.76 8.35
C GLY A 397 6.26 15.65 7.42
N VAL A 398 6.30 14.70 6.48
CA VAL A 398 5.13 14.31 5.69
C VAL A 398 4.85 12.84 5.89
N THR A 399 3.97 12.50 6.82
CA THR A 399 3.44 11.15 7.00
C THR A 399 1.92 11.15 6.87
N ASP A 400 1.39 10.15 6.18
CA ASP A 400 -0.04 9.88 6.08
C ASP A 400 -0.29 8.38 6.11
N GLY A 401 -1.56 8.04 6.28
CA GLY A 401 -2.02 6.68 6.18
C GLY A 401 -3.38 6.51 6.81
N LEU A 402 -3.59 5.37 7.44
CA LEU A 402 -4.91 4.95 7.89
C LEU A 402 -4.81 4.09 9.13
N ALA A 403 -5.90 4.04 9.88
CA ALA A 403 -6.08 3.11 10.98
C ALA A 403 -7.42 2.40 10.87
N TYR A 404 -7.44 1.11 11.19
CA TYR A 404 -8.65 0.29 11.28
C TYR A 404 -8.91 -0.15 12.70
N THR A 405 -10.18 -0.17 13.10
CA THR A 405 -10.62 -0.75 14.36
C THR A 405 -10.22 -2.22 14.42
N GLN A 406 -9.48 -2.60 15.45
CA GLN A 406 -9.00 -3.96 15.64
C GLN A 406 -10.15 -4.90 16.06
N GLY A 407 -10.19 -6.10 15.49
CA GLY A 407 -11.08 -7.18 15.88
C GLY A 407 -10.77 -7.74 17.27
N SER A 408 -11.69 -8.54 17.81
CA SER A 408 -11.63 -9.04 19.20
C SER A 408 -10.58 -10.13 19.46
N SER A 409 -10.01 -10.75 18.42
CA SER A 409 -8.95 -11.77 18.54
C SER A 409 -7.96 -11.65 17.37
N PRO A 410 -7.10 -10.62 17.39
CA PRO A 410 -6.19 -10.32 16.28
C PRO A 410 -4.99 -11.27 16.33
N THR A 411 -5.05 -12.38 15.60
CA THR A 411 -3.92 -13.32 15.47
C THR A 411 -3.87 -13.91 14.07
N PHE A 412 -2.67 -14.21 13.58
CA PHE A 412 -2.53 -15.07 12.40
C PHE A 412 -2.98 -16.49 12.75
N ALA A 413 -4.02 -16.97 12.07
CA ALA A 413 -4.49 -18.32 12.23
C ALA A 413 -3.43 -19.32 11.75
N SER A 414 -3.28 -20.43 12.47
CA SER A 414 -2.41 -21.53 12.02
C SER A 414 -3.09 -22.30 10.90
N SER A 415 -2.28 -22.80 9.96
CA SER A 415 -2.71 -23.47 8.72
C SER A 415 -3.70 -22.62 7.93
N GLN A 416 -3.47 -21.30 7.88
CA GLN A 416 -4.18 -20.36 7.01
C GLN A 416 -3.19 -19.80 5.99
N GLY A 417 -3.64 -19.67 4.74
CA GLY A 417 -2.89 -19.04 3.66
C GLY A 417 -3.18 -17.55 3.59
N TYR A 418 -2.16 -16.78 3.23
CA TYR A 418 -2.15 -15.33 3.21
C TYR A 418 -1.48 -14.82 1.94
N GLY A 419 -2.05 -13.78 1.35
CA GLY A 419 -1.39 -12.95 0.34
C GLY A 419 -0.75 -11.74 1.04
N MET A 420 0.36 -11.26 0.52
CA MET A 420 1.02 -10.06 0.99
C MET A 420 1.46 -9.20 -0.19
N ASN A 421 1.34 -7.89 -0.03
CA ASN A 421 1.96 -6.91 -0.88
C ASN A 421 2.83 -6.00 -0.01
N LEU A 422 4.04 -5.72 -0.49
CA LEU A 422 4.97 -4.77 0.10
C LEU A 422 5.19 -3.63 -0.88
N THR A 423 5.26 -2.42 -0.37
CA THR A 423 5.74 -1.24 -1.09
C THR A 423 6.85 -0.60 -0.29
N GLY A 424 7.97 -0.29 -0.92
CA GLY A 424 9.14 0.16 -0.19
C GLY A 424 10.25 0.73 -1.04
N LEU A 425 11.27 1.22 -0.33
CA LEU A 425 12.50 1.73 -0.93
C LEU A 425 13.69 0.96 -0.39
N ASN A 426 14.51 0.46 -1.30
CA ASN A 426 15.76 -0.20 -1.01
C ASN A 426 16.88 0.84 -0.83
N ASN A 427 17.49 0.83 0.36
CA ASN A 427 18.59 1.69 0.78
C ASN A 427 19.97 1.15 0.34
N SER A 428 20.04 -0.05 -0.25
CA SER A 428 21.31 -0.78 -0.47
C SER A 428 22.14 -0.30 -1.66
N VAL A 429 21.62 0.57 -2.54
CA VAL A 429 22.31 0.92 -3.79
C VAL A 429 23.19 2.15 -3.61
N SER A 430 24.40 1.92 -3.08
CA SER A 430 25.48 2.91 -2.85
C SER A 430 25.93 3.75 -4.07
N THR A 431 25.34 3.55 -5.25
CA THR A 431 25.72 4.25 -6.49
C THR A 431 24.54 4.88 -7.25
N SER A 432 23.28 4.63 -6.86
CA SER A 432 22.10 5.06 -7.64
C SER A 432 21.07 5.90 -6.90
N GLY A 433 21.00 5.84 -5.57
CA GLY A 433 19.91 6.46 -4.80
C GLY A 433 18.99 5.37 -4.21
N LEU A 434 17.88 5.80 -3.63
CA LEU A 434 16.81 4.90 -3.20
C LEU A 434 16.17 4.29 -4.45
N VAL A 435 16.01 2.98 -4.45
CA VAL A 435 15.34 2.23 -5.53
C VAL A 435 14.01 1.74 -4.99
N GLU A 436 12.95 1.87 -5.77
CA GLU A 436 11.66 1.35 -5.34
C GLU A 436 11.54 -0.15 -5.57
N GLU A 437 10.95 -0.80 -4.58
CA GLU A 437 10.76 -2.24 -4.53
C GLU A 437 9.32 -2.54 -4.09
N ASP A 438 8.61 -3.30 -4.91
CA ASP A 438 7.25 -3.75 -4.62
C ASP A 438 7.13 -5.27 -4.78
N ASP A 439 6.70 -5.95 -3.73
CA ASP A 439 6.71 -7.41 -3.74
C ASP A 439 5.32 -7.99 -3.55
N ILE A 440 5.11 -9.15 -4.15
CA ILE A 440 3.91 -9.96 -3.96
C ILE A 440 4.31 -11.31 -3.38
N ALA A 441 3.68 -11.71 -2.28
CA ALA A 441 3.90 -13.02 -1.69
C ALA A 441 2.59 -13.78 -1.43
N GLU A 442 2.70 -15.11 -1.44
CA GLU A 442 1.75 -16.02 -0.82
C GLU A 442 2.49 -16.83 0.24
N PHE A 443 1.88 -17.02 1.40
CA PHE A 443 2.43 -17.90 2.41
C PHE A 443 1.38 -18.49 3.34
N THR A 444 1.71 -19.64 3.93
CA THR A 444 0.93 -20.25 5.01
C THR A 444 1.63 -20.08 6.35
N ASN A 445 0.89 -19.67 7.39
CA ASN A 445 1.38 -19.71 8.76
C ASN A 445 1.19 -21.12 9.34
N THR A 446 2.28 -21.84 9.61
CA THR A 446 2.24 -23.16 10.26
C THR A 446 2.80 -23.06 11.68
N SER A 447 1.97 -22.57 12.60
CA SER A 447 2.30 -22.47 14.03
C SER A 447 3.63 -21.76 14.32
N GLY A 448 3.81 -20.56 13.75
CA GLY A 448 5.01 -19.74 13.98
C GLY A 448 6.10 -19.90 12.91
N SER A 449 5.77 -20.49 11.76
CA SER A 449 6.62 -20.45 10.58
C SER A 449 5.79 -20.03 9.38
N PHE A 450 6.27 -19.04 8.64
CA PHE A 450 5.71 -18.68 7.35
C PHE A 450 6.48 -19.41 6.26
N ALA A 451 5.76 -20.03 5.33
CA ALA A 451 6.33 -20.72 4.20
C ALA A 451 5.43 -20.53 2.97
N GLY A 452 6.03 -20.22 1.84
CA GLY A 452 5.33 -20.02 0.58
C GLY A 452 6.24 -19.49 -0.51
N LEU A 453 5.74 -18.55 -1.31
CA LEU A 453 6.41 -17.99 -2.46
C LEU A 453 6.34 -16.46 -2.46
N ILE A 454 7.37 -15.81 -3.02
CA ILE A 454 7.46 -14.36 -3.18
C ILE A 454 7.98 -14.04 -4.58
N ASP A 455 7.42 -12.99 -5.17
CA ASP A 455 7.80 -12.36 -6.42
C ASP A 455 8.33 -10.98 -6.07
N PHE A 456 9.57 -10.68 -6.48
CA PHE A 456 10.19 -9.37 -6.23
C PHE A 456 10.04 -8.47 -7.45
N ASN A 457 9.65 -7.22 -7.28
CA ASN A 457 9.72 -6.21 -8.34
C ASN A 457 10.62 -5.04 -7.93
N ASP A 458 11.89 -5.13 -8.33
CA ASP A 458 12.92 -4.13 -8.04
C ASP A 458 13.03 -3.16 -9.23
N GLU A 459 12.43 -1.97 -9.10
CA GLU A 459 12.43 -0.91 -10.13
C GLU A 459 11.88 -1.35 -11.50
N GLY A 460 10.89 -2.24 -11.51
CA GLY A 460 10.38 -2.83 -12.76
C GLY A 460 11.18 -4.04 -13.26
N VAL A 461 12.03 -4.65 -12.42
CA VAL A 461 12.70 -5.93 -12.68
C VAL A 461 12.06 -7.05 -11.85
N LEU A 462 11.24 -7.87 -12.52
CA LEU A 462 10.50 -8.95 -11.87
C LEU A 462 11.35 -10.21 -11.70
N THR A 463 11.50 -10.63 -10.44
CA THR A 463 12.12 -11.89 -10.04
C THR A 463 11.05 -12.81 -9.45
N PHE A 464 10.51 -13.68 -10.32
CA PHE A 464 9.31 -14.48 -10.04
C PHE A 464 9.60 -15.81 -9.30
N GLY A 465 8.69 -16.17 -8.39
CA GLY A 465 8.50 -17.51 -7.83
C GLY A 465 9.60 -17.96 -6.88
N LYS A 466 10.14 -17.06 -6.06
CA LYS A 466 11.16 -17.39 -5.07
C LYS A 466 10.54 -18.00 -3.82
N SER A 467 11.30 -18.86 -3.15
CA SER A 467 10.86 -19.50 -1.91
C SER A 467 10.84 -18.48 -0.78
N PHE A 468 9.67 -18.21 -0.19
CA PHE A 468 9.51 -17.39 1.00
C PHE A 468 9.47 -18.27 2.23
N THR A 469 10.42 -18.10 3.15
CA THR A 469 10.47 -18.84 4.42
C THR A 469 10.96 -17.95 5.55
N SER A 470 10.22 -17.91 6.64
CA SER A 470 10.57 -17.14 7.84
C SER A 470 9.96 -17.75 9.11
N THR A 471 10.39 -17.27 10.27
CA THR A 471 9.78 -17.59 11.55
C THR A 471 8.89 -16.44 12.01
N TYR A 472 7.70 -16.75 12.52
CA TYR A 472 6.77 -15.78 13.09
C TYR A 472 6.62 -16.00 14.60
N THR A 473 6.73 -14.92 15.37
CA THR A 473 6.53 -14.92 16.82
C THR A 473 5.48 -13.89 17.19
N ALA A 474 4.32 -14.35 17.68
CA ALA A 474 3.32 -13.45 18.23
C ALA A 474 3.83 -12.78 19.52
N ASP A 475 3.46 -11.52 19.73
CA ASP A 475 3.84 -10.76 20.92
C ASP A 475 3.22 -11.36 22.19
N THR A 476 4.05 -11.57 23.21
CA THR A 476 3.63 -12.09 24.53
C THR A 476 3.67 -11.04 25.62
N SER A 477 4.04 -9.80 25.30
CA SER A 477 4.13 -8.66 26.24
C SER A 477 2.77 -7.98 26.47
N GLY A 478 1.76 -8.34 25.68
CA GLY A 478 0.37 -7.89 25.85
C GLY A 478 -0.10 -6.90 24.80
N ILE A 479 0.69 -6.64 23.76
CA ILE A 479 0.29 -5.77 22.64
C ILE A 479 -0.55 -6.59 21.66
N ALA A 480 -1.85 -6.29 21.58
CA ALA A 480 -2.80 -7.06 20.80
C ALA A 480 -2.46 -7.05 19.31
N GLY A 481 -2.39 -8.22 18.68
CA GLY A 481 -2.18 -8.37 17.24
C GLY A 481 -0.75 -8.17 16.77
N ARG A 482 0.16 -7.69 17.65
CA ARG A 482 1.57 -7.51 17.32
C ARG A 482 2.28 -8.86 17.17
N GLY A 483 3.22 -8.94 16.24
CA GLY A 483 4.16 -10.05 16.11
C GLY A 483 5.38 -9.66 15.29
N THR A 484 6.41 -10.49 15.36
CA THR A 484 7.66 -10.31 14.59
C THR A 484 7.88 -11.47 13.63
N VAL A 485 8.37 -11.16 12.45
CA VAL A 485 8.81 -12.12 11.44
C VAL A 485 10.31 -11.99 11.31
N ALA A 486 11.03 -13.10 11.35
CA ALA A 486 12.47 -13.13 11.13
C ALA A 486 12.81 -13.95 9.89
N ALA A 487 13.48 -13.33 8.92
CA ALA A 487 13.96 -13.97 7.69
C ALA A 487 15.05 -15.02 7.98
N GLY A 488 15.81 -14.83 9.07
CA GLY A 488 16.85 -15.75 9.51
C GLY A 488 18.03 -15.78 8.53
N THR A 489 18.13 -16.84 7.73
CA THR A 489 19.19 -16.98 6.69
C THR A 489 18.62 -16.97 5.26
N SER A 490 17.30 -16.78 5.13
CA SER A 490 16.64 -16.64 3.84
C SER A 490 17.07 -15.34 3.17
N THR A 491 17.40 -15.39 1.87
CA THR A 491 17.62 -14.19 1.05
C THR A 491 16.35 -13.73 0.33
N ASN A 492 15.24 -14.44 0.53
CA ASN A 492 13.97 -14.17 -0.14
C ASN A 492 12.86 -13.92 0.91
N ALA A 493 13.21 -13.30 2.03
CA ALA A 493 12.28 -12.92 3.09
C ALA A 493 12.85 -11.69 3.80
N TYR A 494 11.96 -10.98 4.48
CA TYR A 494 12.29 -9.77 5.23
C TYR A 494 12.11 -10.00 6.74
N ASP A 495 12.88 -9.28 7.54
CA ASP A 495 12.51 -9.08 8.94
C ASP A 495 11.33 -8.10 8.98
N LEU A 496 10.22 -8.48 9.62
CA LEU A 496 9.00 -7.67 9.68
C LEU A 496 8.52 -7.49 11.11
N VAL A 497 7.83 -6.38 11.36
CA VAL A 497 6.88 -6.26 12.46
C VAL A 497 5.47 -6.21 11.88
N THR A 498 4.56 -7.03 12.42
CA THR A 498 3.19 -7.18 11.94
C THR A 498 2.19 -6.76 13.00
N TYR A 499 1.08 -6.13 12.60
CA TYR A 499 -0.09 -5.90 13.43
C TYR A 499 -1.34 -6.46 12.76
N VAL A 500 -1.95 -7.46 13.37
CA VAL A 500 -3.21 -8.04 12.91
C VAL A 500 -4.36 -7.08 13.22
N VAL A 501 -5.10 -6.70 12.18
CA VAL A 501 -6.30 -5.86 12.28
C VAL A 501 -7.47 -6.73 12.71
N ASP A 502 -7.76 -7.79 11.96
CA ASP A 502 -8.88 -8.69 12.22
C ASP A 502 -8.59 -10.12 11.71
N SER A 503 -9.62 -10.95 11.58
CA SER A 503 -9.46 -12.34 11.10
C SER A 503 -9.06 -12.44 9.62
N SER A 504 -9.09 -11.34 8.88
CA SER A 504 -8.86 -11.28 7.43
C SER A 504 -7.67 -10.44 7.03
N SER A 505 -7.21 -9.50 7.86
CA SER A 505 -6.18 -8.54 7.46
C SER A 505 -5.17 -8.21 8.56
N ALA A 506 -3.96 -7.87 8.13
CA ALA A 506 -2.88 -7.35 8.95
C ALA A 506 -2.07 -6.32 8.13
N VAL A 507 -1.35 -5.45 8.84
CA VAL A 507 -0.35 -4.55 8.24
C VAL A 507 1.03 -4.89 8.78
N CYS A 508 2.08 -4.54 8.05
CA CYS A 508 3.44 -4.72 8.50
C CYS A 508 4.38 -3.61 8.02
N ILE A 509 5.53 -3.50 8.67
CA ILE A 509 6.69 -2.80 8.13
C ILE A 509 7.86 -3.77 8.02
N VAL A 510 8.74 -3.50 7.06
CA VAL A 510 10.07 -4.12 7.01
C VAL A 510 10.96 -3.43 8.04
N THR A 511 11.72 -4.23 8.79
CA THR A 511 12.68 -3.77 9.81
C THR A 511 14.13 -4.05 9.45
N ASP A 512 14.38 -4.53 8.24
CA ASP A 512 15.72 -4.68 7.69
C ASP A 512 16.39 -3.31 7.53
N SER A 513 17.71 -3.24 7.76
CA SER A 513 18.45 -1.97 7.64
C SER A 513 18.53 -1.42 6.21
N ASN A 514 18.24 -2.28 5.26
CA ASN A 514 18.49 -2.11 3.84
C ASN A 514 17.23 -1.72 3.07
N MET A 515 16.08 -1.70 3.72
CA MET A 515 14.80 -1.40 3.09
C MET A 515 13.90 -0.68 4.08
N VAL A 516 13.15 0.31 3.61
CA VAL A 516 12.04 0.91 4.35
C VAL A 516 10.79 0.60 3.57
N ALA A 517 9.88 -0.20 4.13
CA ALA A 517 8.72 -0.68 3.40
C ALA A 517 7.52 -0.86 4.33
N LEU A 518 6.34 -0.67 3.77
CA LEU A 518 5.04 -0.92 4.39
C LEU A 518 4.34 -2.04 3.63
N GLY A 519 3.57 -2.87 4.32
CA GLY A 519 2.87 -3.99 3.73
C GLY A 519 1.46 -4.20 4.24
N SER A 520 0.65 -4.84 3.38
CA SER A 520 -0.66 -5.39 3.69
C SER A 520 -0.59 -6.92 3.57
N ILE A 521 -1.27 -7.61 4.48
CA ILE A 521 -1.37 -9.06 4.51
C ILE A 521 -2.84 -9.42 4.62
N GLU A 522 -3.33 -10.29 3.74
CA GLU A 522 -4.73 -10.69 3.68
C GLU A 522 -4.92 -12.20 3.66
N THR A 523 -5.94 -12.70 4.34
CA THR A 523 -6.29 -14.13 4.27
C THR A 523 -6.75 -14.51 2.87
N GLN A 524 -6.27 -15.65 2.41
CA GLN A 524 -6.70 -16.21 1.13
C GLN A 524 -7.87 -17.18 1.28
N THR A 525 -8.93 -16.89 0.54
CA THR A 525 -10.18 -17.64 0.51
C THR A 525 -10.77 -17.71 -0.91
N ALA A 526 -10.40 -18.75 -1.65
CA ALA A 526 -10.79 -18.92 -3.06
C ALA A 526 -12.30 -19.04 -3.33
N SER A 527 -13.14 -19.15 -2.30
CA SER A 527 -14.60 -19.33 -2.44
C SER A 527 -15.43 -18.28 -1.68
N ALA A 528 -14.79 -17.41 -0.89
CA ALA A 528 -15.51 -16.42 -0.11
C ALA A 528 -15.69 -15.12 -0.90
N LYS A 529 -16.83 -14.47 -0.65
CA LYS A 529 -16.98 -13.04 -0.90
C LYS A 529 -16.12 -12.30 0.11
N SER A 530 -15.37 -11.28 -0.33
CA SER A 530 -14.60 -10.48 0.61
C SER A 530 -15.57 -9.63 1.43
N ASN A 531 -15.50 -9.72 2.75
CA ASN A 531 -16.16 -8.76 3.64
C ASN A 531 -15.22 -7.58 3.97
N ALA A 532 -14.05 -7.50 3.37
CA ALA A 532 -13.08 -6.45 3.66
C ALA A 532 -13.25 -5.30 2.67
N ALA A 533 -13.50 -4.09 3.19
CA ALA A 533 -12.91 -2.91 2.59
C ALA A 533 -11.39 -3.08 2.74
N ALA A 534 -10.77 -3.65 1.71
CA ALA A 534 -9.36 -3.98 1.71
C ALA A 534 -8.49 -2.74 1.47
N GLN A 535 -7.24 -2.87 1.89
CA GLN A 535 -6.39 -1.76 2.26
C GLN A 535 -5.76 -1.13 1.02
N HIS A 536 -5.95 0.18 0.80
CA HIS A 536 -4.93 0.92 0.08
C HIS A 536 -3.82 1.21 1.06
N LEU A 537 -2.62 0.71 0.81
CA LEU A 537 -1.46 1.06 1.62
C LEU A 537 -1.16 2.56 1.46
N ALA A 538 -0.70 3.18 2.55
CA ALA A 538 -0.12 4.51 2.48
C ALA A 538 1.14 4.46 1.59
N VAL A 539 1.39 5.51 0.83
CA VAL A 539 2.46 5.54 -0.17
C VAL A 539 3.80 5.87 0.49
N LEU A 540 4.82 5.06 0.21
CA LEU A 540 6.20 5.39 0.56
C LEU A 540 6.75 6.46 -0.38
N ARG A 541 7.39 7.50 0.17
CA ARG A 541 7.76 8.68 -0.61
C ARG A 541 9.27 8.76 -0.80
N ILE A 542 9.70 8.88 -2.05
CA ILE A 542 11.04 9.32 -2.38
C ILE A 542 11.02 10.85 -2.56
N VAL A 543 11.83 11.60 -1.82
CA VAL A 543 12.34 12.87 -2.35
C VAL A 543 13.61 12.52 -3.12
N ALA A 544 13.44 11.98 -4.34
CA ALA A 544 14.59 11.79 -5.20
C ALA A 544 15.15 13.18 -5.50
N SER A 545 16.42 13.41 -5.16
CA SER A 545 17.20 14.49 -5.76
C SER A 545 17.75 13.94 -7.07
N PRO A 546 17.30 14.41 -8.26
CA PRO A 546 17.95 14.00 -9.48
C PRO A 546 19.39 14.46 -9.41
N LYS A 547 20.27 13.51 -9.74
CA LYS A 547 21.70 13.72 -9.84
C LYS A 547 21.95 15.07 -10.50
N ALA A 548 22.78 15.90 -9.86
CA ALA A 548 23.41 17.02 -10.53
C ALA A 548 24.14 16.46 -11.76
N GLY A 549 23.47 16.52 -12.92
CA GLY A 549 24.07 16.16 -14.17
C GLY A 549 25.31 17.02 -14.31
N ALA A 550 26.48 16.39 -14.24
CA ALA A 550 27.73 17.03 -14.61
C ALA A 550 27.54 17.53 -16.05
N LYS A 551 27.14 18.81 -16.20
CA LYS A 551 27.01 19.47 -17.48
C LYS A 551 28.38 19.32 -18.14
N LYS A 552 28.49 18.41 -19.11
CA LYS A 552 29.57 18.42 -20.08
C LYS A 552 29.53 19.80 -20.72
N ALA A 553 30.44 20.66 -20.30
CA ALA A 553 30.68 21.94 -20.92
C ALA A 553 31.12 21.67 -22.36
N TRP A 554 30.18 21.74 -23.29
CA TRP A 554 30.49 21.79 -24.71
C TRP A 554 31.06 23.19 -24.99
N LYS A 555 32.37 23.34 -24.80
CA LYS A 555 33.09 24.52 -25.26
C LYS A 555 33.21 24.43 -26.78
N ARG A 556 32.49 25.32 -27.47
CA ARG A 556 32.73 25.67 -28.87
C ARG A 556 34.20 26.08 -29.05
N ARG A 557 34.87 25.47 -30.01
CA ARG A 557 35.92 26.08 -30.84
C ARG A 557 35.64 25.72 -32.27
#